data_AF-A0A358FYG0-F1
#
_entry.id   AF-A0A358FYG0-F1
#
_cell.length_a   1.000
_cell.length_b   1.000
_cell.length_c   1.000
_cell.angle_alpha   90.00
_cell.angle_beta   90.00
_cell.angle_gamma   90.00
#
_symmetry.space_group_name_H-M   'P 1'
#
loop_
_entity.id
_entity.type
_entity.pdbx_description
1 polymer ?
#
loop_
_entity_poly.entity_id
_entity_poly.type
_entity_poly.pdbx_seq_one_letter_code
_entity_poly.pdbx_strand_id
1 'polypeptide(L)' 'GVEVAHIDGSSLYFVGPDGERLELISDPLGEMYGSQVL' A
#
# COMPACT_ATOMS: atom_id res chain seq x y z
N GLY A 1 -13.30 -11.11 -8.23
CA GLY A 1 -12.44 -10.55 -7.18
C GLY A 1 -11.65 -9.40 -7.76
N VAL A 2 -11.12 -8.51 -6.92
CA VAL A 2 -10.17 -7.46 -7.34
C VAL A 2 -8.76 -8.07 -7.30
N GLU A 3 -7.90 -7.73 -8.27
CA GLU A 3 -6.51 -8.15 -8.25
C GLU A 3 -5.76 -7.46 -7.10
N VAL A 4 -4.92 -8.21 -6.40
CA VAL A 4 -4.18 -7.73 -5.22
C VAL A 4 -2.72 -8.13 -5.36
N ALA A 5 -1.83 -7.17 -5.18
CA ALA A 5 -0.39 -7.42 -5.10
C ALA A 5 0.11 -7.20 -3.67
N HIS A 6 0.85 -8.16 -3.13
CA HIS A 6 1.58 -8.02 -1.88
C HIS A 6 2.91 -7.32 -2.13
N ILE A 7 3.17 -6.25 -1.38
CA ILE A 7 4.38 -5.43 -1.51
C ILE A 7 5.06 -5.38 -0.15
N ASP A 8 6.36 -5.68 -0.13
CA ASP A 8 7.25 -5.55 1.03
C ASP A 8 6.76 -6.23 2.33
N GLY A 9 5.81 -7.17 2.22
CA GLY A 9 5.27 -7.91 3.36
C GLY A 9 4.30 -7.14 4.27
N SER A 10 4.23 -5.80 4.19
CA SER A 10 3.33 -4.96 5.00
C SER A 10 2.34 -4.11 4.17
N SER A 11 2.42 -4.15 2.84
CA SER A 11 1.55 -3.39 1.94
C SER A 11 0.74 -4.26 0.98
N LEU A 12 -0.49 -3.81 0.69
CA LEU A 12 -1.37 -4.36 -0.34
C LEU A 12 -1.69 -3.28 -1.37
N TYR A 13 -1.47 -3.59 -2.65
CA TYR A 13 -1.77 -2.69 -3.76
C TYR A 13 -3.02 -3.15 -4.51
N PHE A 14 -3.83 -2.15 -4.87
CA PHE A 14 -5.01 -2.28 -5.71
C PHE A 14 -4.89 -1.30 -6.88
N VAL A 15 -5.17 -1.79 -8.08
CA VAL A 15 -5.22 -0.97 -9.29
C VAL A 15 -6.67 -0.63 -9.58
N GLY A 16 -6.95 0.67 -9.63
CA GLY A 16 -8.26 1.19 -9.99
C GLY A 16 -8.45 1.27 -11.52
N PRO A 17 -9.70 1.42 -11.97
CA PRO A 17 -10.03 1.41 -13.40
C PRO A 17 -9.46 2.60 -14.17
N ASP A 18 -9.16 3.71 -13.50
CA ASP A 18 -8.62 4.94 -14.11
C ASP A 18 -7.09 5.01 -14.01
N GLY A 19 -6.45 3.92 -13.56
CA GLY A 19 -5.00 3.82 -13.38
C GLY A 19 -4.50 4.35 -12.04
N GLU A 20 -5.40 4.73 -11.13
CA GLU A 20 -5.06 5.06 -9.76
C GLU A 20 -4.58 3.82 -8.99
N ARG A 21 -3.73 4.05 -7.99
CA ARG A 21 -3.25 3.02 -7.09
C ARG A 21 -3.72 3.31 -5.68
N LEU A 22 -4.45 2.37 -5.10
CA LEU A 22 -4.74 2.37 -3.67
C LEU A 22 -3.78 1.42 -2.96
N GLU A 23 -3.24 1.89 -1.85
CA GLU A 23 -2.33 1.12 -1.00
C GLU A 23 -2.93 1.03 0.41
N LEU A 24 -3.01 -0.19 0.93
CA LEU A 24 -3.23 -0.43 2.35
C LEU A 24 -1.89 -0.80 2.96
N ILE A 25 -1.44 -0.01 3.93
CA ILE A 25 -0.18 -0.18 4.64
C ILE A 25 -0.47 -0.46 6.12
N SER A 26 0.24 -1.42 6.70
CA SER A 26 0.09 -1.79 8.12
C SER A 26 1.20 -1.25 9.03
N ASP A 27 2.07 -0.41 8.49
CA ASP A 27 3.13 0.25 9.25
C ASP A 27 2.53 1.17 10.33
N PRO A 28 3.28 1.46 11.41
CA PRO A 28 2.88 2.44 12.41
C PRO A 28 2.48 3.78 11.80
N LEU A 29 1.59 4.50 12.48
CA LEU A 29 1.19 5.83 12.03
C LEU A 29 2.41 6.75 11.96
N GLY A 30 2.58 7.43 10.82
CA GLY A 30 3.75 8.27 10.55
C GLY A 30 4.93 7.54 9.93
N GLU A 31 4.76 6.28 9.52
CA GLU A 31 5.75 5.51 8.77
C GLU A 31 5.24 5.11 7.38
N MET A 32 6.17 5.01 6.42
CA MET A 32 5.98 4.42 5.10
C MET A 32 7.17 3.52 4.77
N TYR A 33 6.91 2.24 4.48
CA TYR A 33 7.94 1.23 4.18
C TYR A 33 9.01 1.17 5.27
N GLY A 34 8.58 1.18 6.53
CA GLY A 34 9.44 1.19 7.72
C GLY A 34 10.25 2.47 7.93
N SER A 35 9.97 3.55 7.19
CA SER A 35 10.66 4.84 7.31
C SER A 35 9.71 5.92 7.84
N GLN A 36 10.17 6.73 8.80
CA GLN A 36 9.43 7.90 9.30
C GLN A 36 9.16 8.90 8.16
N VAL A 37 7.91 9.35 8.06
CA VAL A 37 7.46 10.38 7.11
C VAL A 37 6.88 11.59 7.84
N LEU A 38 7.12 12.78 7.29
CA LEU A 38 6.72 14.09 7.83
C LEU A 38 5.43 14.60 7.19
#